data_AF-A0A380DN30-F1
#
_entry.id   AF-A0A380DN30-F1
#
_cell.length_a   1.000
_cell.length_b   1.000
_cell.length_c   1.000
_cell.angle_alpha   90.00
_cell.angle_beta   90.00
_cell.angle_gamma   90.00
#
_symmetry.space_group_name_H-M   'P 1'
#
loop_
_entity.id
_entity.type
_entity.pdbx_description
1 polymer ?
#
loop_
_entity_poly.entity_id
_entity_poly.type
_entity_poly.pdbx_seq_one_letter_code
_entity_poly.pdbx_strand_id
1 'polypeptide(L)'
;MVKCHIIHVKKLEKMISDYNKKFETNFSTDTTNEYFNHISKNVKKGVKDSKIDILIVVNMFLTGFDSKVLNTLYVDKNLMYHDLIQAYSRTNRVEKESKPFGKIVNYRDLKKETDDALRVFSQTNDTDTILMRSYEEYKKEFMDAYRELKMIVPTPHMVDDIQDEEELKRFVEAYRLLAKIILRLKAFDEFEFTIDEIGMDEQENEDYKSKYLAVYDQVKRATAEKNKVSILNDIDFEIEMMRNDTINVNYIMNILRPN
;
A
#
# COMPACT_ATOMS: atom_id res chain seq x y z
N MET A 1 -12.10 -39.50 16.53
CA MET A 1 -11.17 -38.41 16.92
C MET A 1 -9.69 -38.82 16.94
N VAL A 2 -9.29 -39.91 17.62
CA VAL A 2 -7.86 -40.31 17.77
C VAL A 2 -7.11 -40.52 16.43
N LYS A 3 -7.75 -41.16 15.45
CA LYS A 3 -7.15 -41.41 14.12
C LYS A 3 -6.88 -40.11 13.33
N CYS A 4 -7.73 -39.10 13.51
CA CYS A 4 -7.59 -37.80 12.86
C CYS A 4 -6.42 -37.01 13.49
N HIS A 5 -6.33 -37.01 14.82
CA HIS A 5 -5.22 -36.36 15.55
C HIS A 5 -3.84 -36.93 15.16
N ILE A 6 -3.71 -38.26 15.06
CA ILE A 6 -2.46 -38.91 14.63
C ILE A 6 -2.08 -38.54 13.18
N ILE A 7 -3.07 -38.42 12.28
CA ILE A 7 -2.83 -38.00 10.89
C ILE A 7 -2.33 -36.56 10.83
N HIS A 8 -2.85 -35.66 11.67
CA HIS A 8 -2.41 -34.26 11.72
C HIS A 8 -0.97 -34.12 12.23
N VAL A 9 -0.61 -34.86 13.28
CA VAL A 9 0.76 -34.85 13.84
C VAL A 9 1.78 -35.35 12.80
N LYS A 10 1.51 -36.47 12.13
CA LYS A 10 2.41 -37.00 11.07
C LYS A 10 2.61 -36.03 9.90
N LYS A 11 1.57 -35.28 9.52
CA LYS A 11 1.66 -34.25 8.48
C LYS A 11 2.52 -33.07 8.94
N LEU A 12 2.35 -32.65 10.20
CA LEU A 12 3.16 -31.57 10.79
C LEU A 12 4.63 -31.97 10.88
N GLU A 13 4.94 -33.18 11.33
CA GLU A 13 6.32 -33.71 11.37
C GLU A 13 6.97 -33.68 9.98
N LYS A 14 6.24 -34.07 8.94
CA LYS A 14 6.72 -33.98 7.55
C LYS A 14 7.01 -32.52 7.15
N MET A 15 6.11 -31.60 7.47
CA MET A 15 6.30 -30.16 7.18
C MET A 15 7.52 -29.59 7.92
N ILE A 16 7.72 -29.96 9.18
CA ILE A 16 8.90 -29.56 9.97
C ILE A 16 10.18 -30.15 9.36
N SER A 17 10.14 -31.40 8.90
CA SER A 17 11.29 -32.03 8.23
C SER A 17 11.66 -31.32 6.92
N ASP A 18 10.67 -31.00 6.08
CA ASP A 18 10.89 -30.26 4.84
C ASP A 18 11.43 -28.84 5.13
N TYR A 19 10.92 -28.19 6.17
CA TYR A 19 11.41 -26.89 6.64
C TYR A 19 12.87 -26.96 7.09
N ASN A 20 13.21 -27.95 7.94
CA ASN A 20 14.57 -28.18 8.43
C ASN A 20 15.58 -28.37 7.30
N LYS A 21 15.19 -29.13 6.27
CA LYS A 21 16.03 -29.35 5.09
C LYS A 21 16.27 -28.07 4.29
N LYS A 22 15.28 -27.18 4.21
CA LYS A 22 15.37 -25.93 3.45
C LYS A 22 16.17 -24.84 4.17
N PHE A 23 16.04 -24.75 5.49
CA PHE A 23 16.65 -23.67 6.29
C PHE A 23 17.84 -24.15 7.14
N GLU A 24 18.29 -25.39 6.94
CA GLU A 24 19.39 -26.00 7.68
C GLU A 24 19.18 -25.95 9.21
N THR A 25 17.95 -26.27 9.64
CA THR A 25 17.54 -26.28 11.05
C THR A 25 17.25 -27.70 11.57
N ASN A 26 16.98 -27.84 12.88
CA ASN A 26 16.71 -29.13 13.51
C ASN A 26 15.53 -29.06 14.51
N PHE A 27 14.38 -28.59 14.04
CA PHE A 27 13.15 -28.54 14.83
C PHE A 27 12.39 -29.88 14.82
N SER A 28 11.52 -30.05 15.79
CA SER A 28 10.65 -31.20 16.00
C SER A 28 9.32 -30.72 16.60
N THR A 29 8.37 -31.64 16.76
CA THR A 29 7.11 -31.39 17.48
C THR A 29 7.33 -31.03 18.95
N ASP A 30 8.44 -31.45 19.55
CA ASP A 30 8.83 -31.10 20.92
C ASP A 30 9.46 -29.69 21.02
N THR A 31 9.99 -29.15 19.92
CA THR A 31 10.64 -27.83 19.84
C THR A 31 9.77 -26.81 19.07
N THR A 32 8.45 -26.90 19.29
CA THR A 32 7.46 -26.06 18.60
C THR A 32 7.67 -24.56 18.87
N ASN A 33 8.16 -24.19 20.05
CA ASN A 33 8.43 -22.80 20.41
C ASN A 33 9.63 -22.22 19.67
N GLU A 34 10.74 -22.96 19.58
CA GLU A 34 11.90 -22.54 18.80
C GLU A 34 11.55 -22.44 17.31
N TYR A 35 10.79 -23.41 16.80
CA TYR A 35 10.28 -23.41 15.43
C TYR A 35 9.44 -22.16 15.13
N PHE A 36 8.48 -21.83 15.99
CA PHE A 36 7.64 -20.64 15.87
C PHE A 36 8.47 -19.35 15.87
N ASN A 37 9.42 -19.23 16.80
CA ASN A 37 10.29 -18.06 16.91
C ASN A 37 11.16 -17.87 15.67
N HIS A 38 11.64 -18.98 15.09
CA HIS A 38 12.43 -18.95 13.87
C HIS A 38 11.61 -18.50 12.66
N ILE A 39 10.40 -19.04 12.47
CA ILE A 39 9.45 -18.57 11.44
C ILE A 39 9.17 -17.08 11.63
N SER A 40 8.82 -16.67 12.85
CA SER A 40 8.52 -15.28 13.19
C SER A 40 9.66 -14.33 12.78
N LYS A 41 10.91 -14.71 13.08
CA LYS A 41 12.09 -13.93 12.70
C LYS A 41 12.25 -13.81 11.18
N ASN A 42 12.05 -14.90 10.46
CA ASN A 42 12.23 -14.96 9.00
C ASN A 42 11.17 -14.16 8.25
N VAL A 43 9.91 -14.22 8.70
CA VAL A 43 8.79 -13.45 8.13
C VAL A 43 8.90 -11.96 8.44
N LYS A 44 9.47 -11.57 9.60
CA LYS A 44 9.67 -10.16 9.97
C LYS A 44 10.77 -9.46 9.20
N LYS A 45 11.92 -10.11 9.07
CA LYS A 45 13.13 -9.44 8.58
C LYS A 45 13.29 -9.44 7.06
N GLY A 46 12.47 -10.21 6.33
CA GLY A 46 12.63 -10.36 4.88
C GLY A 46 14.07 -10.74 4.50
N VAL A 47 14.72 -11.58 5.32
CA VAL A 47 16.15 -11.90 5.18
C VAL A 47 16.37 -12.55 3.82
N LYS A 48 17.31 -12.02 3.03
CA LYS A 48 17.61 -12.50 1.66
C LYS A 48 17.79 -14.02 1.58
N ASP A 49 18.43 -14.62 2.58
CA ASP A 49 18.78 -16.05 2.59
C ASP A 49 17.81 -16.93 3.39
N SER A 50 16.72 -16.37 3.92
CA SER A 50 15.71 -17.12 4.68
C SER A 50 14.29 -16.60 4.46
N LYS A 51 14.01 -16.14 3.24
CA LYS A 51 12.74 -15.52 2.88
C LYS A 51 11.61 -16.56 2.85
N ILE A 52 10.52 -16.25 3.54
CA ILE A 52 9.24 -16.96 3.45
C ILE A 52 8.28 -16.03 2.69
N ASP A 53 7.89 -16.42 1.48
CA ASP A 53 7.01 -15.61 0.64
C ASP A 53 5.52 -15.78 1.00
N ILE A 54 5.12 -17.00 1.37
CA ILE A 54 3.75 -17.33 1.77
C ILE A 54 3.82 -18.11 3.09
N LEU A 55 3.02 -17.67 4.07
CA LEU A 55 2.82 -18.37 5.34
C LEU A 55 1.34 -18.73 5.47
N ILE A 56 1.05 -20.02 5.63
CA ILE A 56 -0.30 -20.53 5.85
C ILE A 56 -0.50 -20.67 7.35
N VAL A 57 -1.55 -20.03 7.89
CA VAL A 57 -1.85 -20.01 9.32
C VAL A 57 -3.33 -20.28 9.58
N VAL A 58 -3.64 -20.76 10.79
CA VAL A 58 -5.02 -20.92 11.27
C VAL A 58 -5.41 -19.77 12.20
N ASN A 59 -4.71 -19.68 13.34
CA ASN A 59 -4.88 -18.62 14.35
C ASN A 59 -3.56 -17.93 14.69
N MET A 60 -2.43 -18.65 14.55
CA MET A 60 -1.11 -18.09 14.84
C MET A 60 -0.81 -16.94 13.89
N PHE A 61 -0.06 -15.95 14.35
CA PHE A 61 0.33 -14.76 13.58
C PHE A 61 -0.82 -13.80 13.21
N LEU A 62 -2.08 -14.10 13.56
CA LEU A 62 -3.19 -13.15 13.41
C LEU A 62 -3.20 -12.09 14.54
N THR A 63 -2.71 -12.45 15.73
CA THR A 63 -2.62 -11.57 16.90
C THR A 63 -1.17 -11.45 17.39
N GLY A 64 -0.74 -10.25 17.77
CA GLY A 64 0.59 -10.02 18.38
C GLY A 64 1.80 -10.19 17.43
N PHE A 65 1.59 -10.57 16.17
CA PHE A 65 2.63 -10.59 15.15
C PHE A 65 2.65 -9.28 14.35
N ASP A 66 3.84 -8.83 14.00
CA ASP A 66 4.09 -7.56 13.35
C ASP A 66 5.21 -7.71 12.33
N SER A 67 4.91 -7.53 11.04
CA SER A 67 5.89 -7.56 9.96
C SER A 67 5.60 -6.42 8.99
N LYS A 68 6.54 -5.48 8.90
CA LYS A 68 6.52 -4.31 8.01
C LYS A 68 6.57 -4.65 6.52
N VAL A 69 7.08 -5.84 6.19
CA VAL A 69 7.18 -6.30 4.80
C VAL A 69 5.90 -6.97 4.30
N LEU A 70 4.99 -7.38 5.20
CA LEU A 70 3.74 -8.07 4.85
C LEU A 70 2.74 -7.09 4.23
N ASN A 71 2.38 -7.31 2.97
CA ASN A 71 1.45 -6.45 2.24
C ASN A 71 0.09 -7.11 1.98
N THR A 72 0.05 -8.44 1.83
CA THR A 72 -1.16 -9.13 1.35
C THR A 72 -1.61 -10.21 2.33
N LEU A 73 -2.90 -10.19 2.70
CA LEU A 73 -3.55 -11.21 3.52
C LEU A 73 -4.63 -11.90 2.68
N TYR A 74 -4.49 -13.23 2.55
CA TYR A 74 -5.47 -14.10 1.93
C TYR A 74 -6.32 -14.75 3.03
N VAL A 75 -7.64 -14.58 2.97
CA VAL A 75 -8.56 -14.99 4.05
C VAL A 75 -9.57 -16.01 3.52
N ASP A 76 -9.45 -17.24 3.98
CA ASP A 76 -10.48 -18.29 3.86
C ASP A 76 -10.92 -18.73 5.26
N LYS A 77 -11.43 -17.76 6.04
CA LYS A 77 -11.89 -17.98 7.41
C LYS A 77 -12.99 -16.99 7.74
N ASN A 78 -14.00 -17.44 8.48
CA ASN A 78 -15.03 -16.55 9.03
C ASN A 78 -14.41 -15.75 10.19
N LEU A 79 -13.84 -14.59 9.88
CA LEU A 79 -13.35 -13.63 10.86
C LEU A 79 -14.51 -12.75 11.32
N MET A 80 -14.61 -12.52 12.62
CA MET A 80 -15.70 -11.73 13.22
C MET A 80 -15.12 -10.64 14.11
N TYR A 81 -15.72 -9.44 14.07
CA TYR A 81 -15.43 -8.33 14.98
C TYR A 81 -13.92 -8.08 15.19
N HIS A 82 -13.43 -8.28 16.42
CA HIS A 82 -12.06 -7.98 16.82
C HIS A 82 -11.01 -8.79 16.04
N ASP A 83 -11.29 -10.06 15.70
CA ASP A 83 -10.35 -10.90 14.95
C ASP A 83 -10.16 -10.39 13.52
N LEU A 84 -11.23 -9.83 12.93
CA LEU A 84 -11.20 -9.23 11.59
C LEU A 84 -10.34 -7.96 11.58
N ILE A 85 -10.62 -7.02 12.48
CA ILE A 85 -9.85 -5.78 12.59
C ILE A 85 -8.38 -6.05 12.92
N GLN A 86 -8.11 -6.97 13.84
CA GLN A 86 -6.74 -7.31 14.23
C GLN A 86 -5.95 -7.95 13.07
N ALA A 87 -6.58 -8.82 12.28
CA ALA A 87 -5.97 -9.43 11.11
C ALA A 87 -5.75 -8.41 9.98
N TYR A 88 -6.75 -7.56 9.70
CA TYR A 88 -6.71 -6.58 8.61
C TYR A 88 -5.71 -5.47 8.89
N SER A 89 -5.62 -5.01 10.14
CA SER A 89 -4.61 -4.03 10.56
C SER A 89 -3.16 -4.51 10.42
N ARG A 90 -2.91 -5.82 10.21
CA ARG A 90 -1.55 -6.35 9.99
C ARG A 90 -0.96 -5.91 8.66
N THR A 91 -1.80 -5.71 7.64
CA THR A 91 -1.36 -5.33 6.29
C THR A 91 -1.15 -3.83 6.15
N ASN A 92 -1.69 -3.02 7.08
CA ASN A 92 -1.66 -1.55 7.03
C ASN A 92 -0.46 -0.93 7.77
N ARG A 93 0.60 -1.71 8.03
CA ARG A 93 1.80 -1.20 8.70
C ARG A 93 2.80 -0.67 7.68
N VAL A 94 2.78 0.65 7.52
CA VAL A 94 3.58 1.40 6.56
C VAL A 94 5.05 1.48 7.05
N GLU A 95 6.00 0.97 6.26
CA GLU A 95 7.45 1.18 6.51
C GLU A 95 8.03 2.30 5.65
N LYS A 96 7.35 2.63 4.55
CA LYS A 96 7.72 3.65 3.57
C LYS A 96 6.44 4.20 2.93
N GLU A 97 6.44 5.47 2.52
CA GLU A 97 5.32 6.12 1.81
C GLU A 97 4.89 5.37 0.54
N SER A 98 5.77 4.52 0.00
CA SER A 98 5.54 3.61 -1.13
C SER A 98 4.54 2.47 -0.89
N LYS A 99 4.01 2.27 0.33
CA LYS A 99 2.96 1.29 0.64
C LYS A 99 1.76 1.96 1.32
N PRO A 100 0.83 2.58 0.56
CA PRO A 100 -0.24 3.34 1.16
C PRO A 100 -1.28 2.45 1.87
N PHE A 101 -1.50 1.22 1.39
CA PHE A 101 -2.54 0.31 1.90
C PHE A 101 -2.10 -1.15 1.84
N GLY A 102 -2.58 -1.95 2.79
CA GLY A 102 -2.48 -3.39 2.76
C GLY A 102 -3.57 -4.03 1.89
N LYS A 103 -3.23 -5.07 1.13
CA LYS A 103 -4.18 -5.81 0.28
C LYS A 103 -4.82 -6.97 1.03
N ILE A 104 -6.15 -7.06 1.00
CA ILE A 104 -6.89 -8.14 1.62
C ILE A 104 -7.73 -8.84 0.56
N VAL A 105 -7.58 -10.15 0.46
CA VAL A 105 -8.30 -11.00 -0.50
C VAL A 105 -9.13 -12.00 0.27
N ASN A 106 -10.45 -11.79 0.30
CA ASN A 106 -11.39 -12.69 0.95
C ASN A 106 -11.91 -13.74 -0.05
N TYR A 107 -11.87 -15.00 0.34
CA TYR A 107 -12.48 -16.11 -0.42
C TYR A 107 -13.89 -16.48 0.08
N ARG A 108 -14.40 -15.74 1.06
CA ARG A 108 -15.76 -15.84 1.60
C ARG A 108 -16.40 -14.46 1.54
N ASP A 109 -17.72 -14.41 1.41
CA ASP A 109 -18.45 -13.16 1.58
C ASP A 109 -18.39 -12.75 3.07
N LEU A 110 -17.53 -11.76 3.36
CA LEU A 110 -17.32 -11.19 4.68
C LEU A 110 -17.69 -9.70 4.70
N LYS A 111 -18.43 -9.22 3.69
CA LYS A 111 -18.69 -7.78 3.53
C LYS A 111 -19.43 -7.23 4.74
N LYS A 112 -20.49 -7.93 5.16
CA LYS A 112 -21.30 -7.50 6.31
C LYS A 112 -20.51 -7.51 7.61
N GLU A 113 -19.73 -8.56 7.84
CA GLU A 113 -18.90 -8.72 9.03
C GLU A 113 -17.80 -7.67 9.08
N THR A 114 -17.25 -7.31 7.92
CA THR A 114 -16.29 -6.21 7.77
C THR A 114 -16.95 -4.88 8.08
N ASP A 115 -18.10 -4.58 7.47
CA ASP A 115 -18.87 -3.34 7.69
C ASP A 115 -19.27 -3.19 9.18
N ASP A 116 -19.73 -4.27 9.82
CA ASP A 116 -20.12 -4.30 11.22
C ASP A 116 -18.92 -4.12 12.16
N ALA A 117 -17.81 -4.81 11.90
CA ALA A 117 -16.58 -4.68 12.68
C ALA A 117 -15.98 -3.27 12.59
N LEU A 118 -15.99 -2.68 11.39
CA LEU A 118 -15.54 -1.32 11.13
C LEU A 118 -16.41 -0.29 11.84
N ARG A 119 -17.74 -0.47 11.83
CA ARG A 119 -18.68 0.41 12.54
C ARG A 119 -18.42 0.45 14.04
N VAL A 120 -18.25 -0.71 14.68
CA VAL A 120 -17.93 -0.80 16.11
C VAL A 120 -16.57 -0.14 16.40
N PHE A 121 -15.59 -0.33 15.52
CA PHE A 121 -14.26 0.25 15.72
C PHE A 121 -14.26 1.79 15.57
N SER A 122 -14.98 2.33 14.57
CA SER A 122 -15.09 3.78 14.31
C SER A 122 -15.69 4.58 15.47
N GLN A 123 -16.47 3.93 16.34
CA GLN A 123 -17.09 4.57 17.50
C GLN A 123 -16.13 4.67 18.70
N THR A 124 -14.96 4.02 18.66
CA THR A 124 -14.15 3.76 19.85
C THR A 124 -12.77 4.42 19.88
N ASN A 125 -12.15 4.84 18.78
CA ASN A 125 -10.90 5.65 18.78
C ASN A 125 -10.52 6.21 17.38
N ASP A 126 -9.86 7.38 17.39
CA ASP A 126 -9.17 8.11 16.31
C ASP A 126 -9.49 7.71 14.86
N THR A 127 -10.33 8.53 14.22
CA THR A 127 -11.02 8.26 12.95
C THR A 127 -10.17 8.39 11.68
N ASP A 128 -8.93 8.85 11.76
CA ASP A 128 -8.17 9.26 10.57
C ASP A 128 -7.33 8.17 9.90
N THR A 129 -7.17 6.98 10.51
CA THR A 129 -6.18 5.99 10.02
C THR A 129 -6.71 4.67 9.49
N ILE A 130 -8.03 4.37 9.57
CA ILE A 130 -8.50 2.99 9.33
C ILE A 130 -9.63 2.83 8.29
N LEU A 131 -10.24 3.91 7.80
CA LEU A 131 -11.30 3.79 6.79
C LEU A 131 -10.88 4.44 5.47
N MET A 132 -10.74 3.61 4.44
CA MET A 132 -10.81 4.08 3.06
C MET A 132 -12.24 4.61 2.86
N ARG A 133 -12.35 5.91 2.55
CA ARG A 133 -13.64 6.59 2.32
C ARG A 133 -14.31 6.01 1.08
N SER A 134 -15.60 6.29 0.88
CA SER A 134 -16.29 5.80 -0.31
C SER A 134 -15.71 6.38 -1.61
N TYR A 135 -15.89 5.68 -2.73
CA TYR A 135 -15.48 6.16 -4.06
C TYR A 135 -16.02 7.57 -4.32
N GLU A 136 -17.31 7.82 -4.05
CA GLU A 136 -17.94 9.12 -4.24
C GLU A 136 -17.31 10.24 -3.41
N GLU A 137 -16.86 9.93 -2.19
CA GLU A 137 -16.15 10.90 -1.37
C GLU A 137 -14.77 11.25 -1.92
N TYR A 138 -14.01 10.24 -2.37
CA TYR A 138 -12.72 10.49 -3.01
C TYR A 138 -12.87 11.17 -4.36
N LYS A 139 -13.91 10.85 -5.13
CA LYS A 139 -14.24 11.51 -6.39
C LYS A 139 -14.55 12.99 -6.16
N LYS A 140 -15.34 13.31 -5.13
CA LYS A 140 -15.59 14.71 -4.75
C LYS A 140 -14.30 15.44 -4.34
N GLU A 141 -13.49 14.81 -3.49
CA GLU A 141 -12.19 15.35 -3.05
C GLU A 141 -11.25 15.58 -4.25
N PHE A 142 -11.23 14.64 -5.20
CA PHE A 142 -10.49 14.77 -6.45
C PHE A 142 -10.96 15.96 -7.27
N MET A 143 -12.27 16.11 -7.49
CA MET A 143 -12.84 17.22 -8.26
C MET A 143 -12.48 18.58 -7.65
N ASP A 144 -12.52 18.69 -6.33
CA ASP A 144 -12.16 19.92 -5.63
C ASP A 144 -10.65 20.21 -5.74
N ALA A 145 -9.80 19.20 -5.50
CA ALA A 145 -8.34 19.34 -5.65
C ALA A 145 -7.93 19.63 -7.10
N TYR A 146 -8.61 19.03 -8.08
CA TYR A 146 -8.37 19.28 -9.50
C TYR A 146 -8.75 20.70 -9.89
N ARG A 147 -9.88 21.21 -9.38
CA ARG A 147 -10.31 22.59 -9.61
C ARG A 147 -9.30 23.59 -9.03
N GLU A 148 -8.78 23.33 -7.83
CA GLU A 148 -7.72 24.16 -7.22
C GLU A 148 -6.41 24.12 -8.03
N LEU A 149 -6.00 22.94 -8.50
CA LEU A 149 -4.84 22.80 -9.39
C LEU A 149 -5.03 23.65 -10.67
N LYS A 150 -6.22 23.59 -11.27
CA LYS A 150 -6.56 24.38 -12.46
C LYS A 150 -6.61 25.89 -12.23
N MET A 151 -6.89 26.34 -11.01
CA MET A 151 -6.84 27.76 -10.67
C MET A 151 -5.40 28.30 -10.59
N ILE A 152 -4.44 27.45 -10.20
CA ILE A 152 -3.03 27.81 -10.15
C ILE A 152 -2.42 27.65 -11.55
N VAL A 153 -2.62 26.48 -12.15
CA VAL A 153 -2.04 26.09 -13.43
C VAL A 153 -3.14 25.48 -14.32
N PRO A 154 -3.87 26.30 -15.09
CA PRO A 154 -4.94 25.83 -15.98
C PRO A 154 -4.51 24.74 -16.98
N THR A 155 -3.24 24.70 -17.35
CA THR A 155 -2.70 23.75 -18.31
C THR A 155 -1.24 23.38 -17.98
N PRO A 156 -0.80 22.12 -18.15
CA PRO A 156 0.53 21.67 -17.73
C PRO A 156 1.70 22.52 -18.25
N HIS A 157 1.62 23.07 -19.46
CA HIS A 157 2.70 23.89 -20.02
C HIS A 157 2.96 25.18 -19.22
N MET A 158 1.94 25.74 -18.55
CA MET A 158 2.10 26.97 -17.78
C MET A 158 3.02 26.80 -16.57
N VAL A 159 3.30 25.57 -16.13
CA VAL A 159 4.30 25.30 -15.08
C VAL A 159 5.68 25.81 -15.48
N ASP A 160 6.03 25.71 -16.76
CA ASP A 160 7.35 26.14 -17.27
C ASP A 160 7.53 27.66 -17.18
N ASP A 161 6.43 28.42 -17.17
CA ASP A 161 6.42 29.87 -17.17
C ASP A 161 6.44 30.47 -15.75
N ILE A 162 6.22 29.65 -14.71
CA ILE A 162 6.21 30.11 -13.32
C ILE A 162 7.61 30.56 -12.90
N GLN A 163 7.75 31.86 -12.61
CA GLN A 163 9.00 32.45 -12.09
C GLN A 163 8.98 32.61 -10.57
N ASP A 164 7.80 32.70 -9.97
CA ASP A 164 7.64 32.89 -8.53
C ASP A 164 7.78 31.55 -7.79
N GLU A 165 8.72 31.47 -6.85
CA GLU A 165 8.93 30.28 -6.02
C GLU A 165 7.70 29.95 -5.15
N GLU A 166 6.91 30.96 -4.74
CA GLU A 166 5.69 30.71 -3.97
C GLU A 166 4.59 30.07 -4.83
N GLU A 167 4.42 30.54 -6.06
CA GLU A 167 3.47 29.96 -7.02
C GLU A 167 3.88 28.54 -7.44
N LEU A 168 5.19 28.32 -7.64
CA LEU A 168 5.74 27.00 -7.95
C LEU A 168 5.54 26.03 -6.79
N LYS A 169 5.72 26.49 -5.54
CA LYS A 169 5.40 25.71 -4.34
C LYS A 169 3.92 25.34 -4.29
N ARG A 170 3.01 26.29 -4.57
CA ARG A 170 1.56 26.02 -4.60
C ARG A 170 1.20 24.96 -5.64
N PHE A 171 1.81 24.99 -6.82
CA PHE A 171 1.65 23.94 -7.82
C PHE A 171 2.10 22.57 -7.29
N VAL A 172 3.29 22.49 -6.69
CA VAL A 172 3.84 21.25 -6.12
C VAL A 172 2.93 20.68 -5.04
N GLU A 173 2.43 21.52 -4.13
CA GLU A 173 1.52 21.10 -3.06
C GLU A 173 0.16 20.63 -3.61
N ALA A 174 -0.41 21.36 -4.57
CA ALA A 174 -1.69 21.03 -5.20
C ALA A 174 -1.62 19.71 -5.98
N TYR A 175 -0.60 19.54 -6.83
CA TYR A 175 -0.46 18.31 -7.60
C TYR A 175 -0.13 17.10 -6.71
N ARG A 176 0.69 17.29 -5.65
CA ARG A 176 0.98 16.22 -4.68
C ARG A 176 -0.30 15.72 -3.99
N LEU A 177 -1.19 16.63 -3.58
CA LEU A 177 -2.50 16.27 -3.02
C LEU A 177 -3.34 15.50 -4.04
N LEU A 178 -3.45 16.01 -5.27
CA LEU A 178 -4.20 15.37 -6.34
C LEU A 178 -3.71 13.94 -6.60
N ALA A 179 -2.39 13.74 -6.72
CA ALA A 179 -1.79 12.44 -6.97
C ALA A 179 -2.04 11.43 -5.83
N LYS A 180 -2.07 11.87 -4.57
CA LYS A 180 -2.47 11.01 -3.44
C LYS A 180 -3.91 10.53 -3.58
N ILE A 181 -4.82 11.41 -4.02
CA ILE A 181 -6.23 11.07 -4.22
C ILE A 181 -6.37 10.11 -5.40
N ILE A 182 -5.66 10.36 -6.52
CA ILE A 182 -5.61 9.44 -7.67
C ILE A 182 -5.15 8.04 -7.25
N LEU A 183 -4.11 7.94 -6.41
CA LEU A 183 -3.64 6.65 -5.92
C LEU A 183 -4.69 5.90 -5.10
N ARG A 184 -5.53 6.62 -4.35
CA ARG A 184 -6.67 6.04 -3.61
C ARG A 184 -7.79 5.63 -4.55
N LEU A 185 -8.10 6.45 -5.55
CA LEU A 185 -9.12 6.18 -6.56
C LEU A 185 -8.76 4.95 -7.42
N LYS A 186 -7.50 4.77 -7.79
CA LYS A 186 -6.99 3.58 -8.51
C LYS A 186 -7.20 2.25 -7.76
N ALA A 187 -7.56 2.28 -6.48
CA ALA A 187 -7.88 1.08 -5.71
C ALA A 187 -9.33 0.59 -5.91
N PHE A 188 -10.19 1.40 -6.53
CA PHE A 188 -11.58 1.09 -6.85
C PHE A 188 -11.69 0.58 -8.29
N ASP A 189 -12.47 -0.48 -8.50
CA ASP A 189 -12.68 -1.07 -9.83
C ASP A 189 -13.45 -0.11 -10.75
N GLU A 190 -14.21 0.82 -10.18
CA GLU A 190 -15.02 1.83 -10.87
C GLU A 190 -14.21 3.05 -11.36
N PHE A 191 -12.93 3.16 -11.02
CA PHE A 191 -12.14 4.32 -11.40
C PHE A 191 -11.61 4.21 -12.83
N GLU A 192 -12.05 5.13 -13.69
CA GLU A 192 -11.49 5.34 -15.02
C GLU A 192 -11.15 6.82 -15.25
N PHE A 193 -10.06 7.08 -15.97
CA PHE A 193 -9.74 8.43 -16.42
C PHE A 193 -10.62 8.82 -17.60
N THR A 194 -11.79 9.41 -17.31
CA THR A 194 -12.69 9.90 -18.34
C THR A 194 -13.06 11.37 -18.08
N ILE A 195 -13.01 12.17 -19.15
CA ILE A 195 -13.39 13.60 -19.09
C ILE A 195 -14.83 13.74 -18.58
N ASP A 196 -15.72 12.84 -18.99
CA ASP A 196 -17.13 12.89 -18.63
C ASP A 196 -17.39 12.58 -17.14
N GLU A 197 -16.60 11.71 -16.51
CA GLU A 197 -16.84 11.35 -15.11
C GLU A 197 -16.01 12.15 -14.10
N ILE A 198 -14.76 12.44 -14.42
CA ILE A 198 -13.80 13.08 -13.50
C ILE A 198 -13.21 14.39 -14.04
N GLY A 199 -13.49 14.77 -15.29
CA GLY A 199 -13.03 16.04 -15.87
C GLY A 199 -11.55 16.07 -16.27
N MET A 200 -10.82 14.96 -16.12
CA MET A 200 -9.40 14.81 -16.46
C MET A 200 -9.20 13.51 -17.23
N ASP A 201 -8.45 13.55 -18.33
CA ASP A 201 -7.98 12.35 -19.02
C ASP A 201 -6.60 11.89 -18.50
N GLU A 202 -6.23 10.65 -18.84
CA GLU A 202 -4.97 10.06 -18.36
C GLU A 202 -3.74 10.78 -18.90
N GLN A 203 -3.81 11.32 -20.12
CA GLN A 203 -2.70 12.05 -20.75
C GLN A 203 -2.41 13.35 -19.99
N GLU A 204 -3.46 14.08 -19.63
CA GLU A 204 -3.36 15.31 -18.87
C GLU A 204 -2.72 15.06 -17.50
N ASN A 205 -3.10 13.97 -16.82
CA ASN A 205 -2.47 13.57 -15.57
C ASN A 205 -0.97 13.31 -15.74
N GLU A 206 -0.58 12.55 -16.77
CA GLU A 206 0.84 12.26 -17.03
C GLU A 206 1.64 13.50 -17.45
N ASP A 207 1.01 14.48 -18.11
CA ASP A 207 1.63 15.75 -18.43
C ASP A 207 1.91 16.57 -17.16
N TYR A 208 0.93 16.71 -16.25
CA TYR A 208 1.16 17.36 -14.95
C TYR A 208 2.22 16.63 -14.12
N LYS A 209 2.20 15.29 -14.11
CA LYS A 209 3.22 14.46 -13.45
C LYS A 209 4.62 14.74 -13.98
N SER A 210 4.75 14.86 -15.30
CA SER A 210 6.03 15.14 -15.95
C SER A 210 6.57 16.50 -15.53
N LYS A 211 5.71 17.52 -15.43
CA LYS A 211 6.07 18.85 -14.93
C LYS A 211 6.48 18.82 -13.46
N TYR A 212 5.73 18.11 -12.63
CA TYR A 212 6.05 17.92 -11.21
C TYR A 212 7.45 17.30 -11.01
N LEU A 213 7.78 16.25 -11.77
CA LEU A 213 9.10 15.61 -11.71
C LEU A 213 10.22 16.53 -12.22
N ALA A 214 9.95 17.34 -13.24
CA ALA A 214 10.92 18.32 -13.73
C ALA A 214 11.25 19.37 -12.66
N VAL A 215 10.25 19.86 -11.92
CA VAL A 215 10.45 20.78 -10.79
C VAL A 215 11.30 20.14 -9.69
N TYR A 216 11.00 18.89 -9.32
CA TYR A 216 11.81 18.14 -8.35
C TYR A 216 13.28 18.04 -8.78
N ASP A 217 13.54 17.71 -10.04
CA ASP A 217 14.91 17.60 -10.57
C ASP A 217 15.64 18.95 -10.55
N GLN A 218 14.95 20.06 -10.85
CA GLN A 218 15.51 21.41 -10.77
C GLN A 218 15.89 21.77 -9.33
N VAL A 219 14.98 21.58 -8.37
CA VAL A 219 15.22 21.86 -6.95
C VAL A 219 16.39 21.04 -6.44
N LYS A 220 16.40 19.73 -6.70
CA LYS A 220 17.47 18.83 -6.28
C LYS A 220 18.85 19.25 -6.81
N ARG A 221 18.93 19.69 -8.07
CA ARG A 221 20.18 20.21 -8.66
C ARG A 221 20.62 21.51 -7.96
N ALA A 222 19.70 22.44 -7.75
CA ALA A 222 19.98 23.70 -7.06
C ALA A 222 20.46 23.50 -5.61
N THR A 223 19.87 22.56 -4.86
CA THR A 223 20.33 22.20 -3.51
C THR A 223 21.73 21.60 -3.52
N ALA A 224 22.05 20.74 -4.49
CA ALA A 224 23.35 20.09 -4.61
C ALA A 224 24.49 21.09 -4.91
N GLU A 225 24.18 22.15 -5.67
CA GLU A 225 25.12 23.20 -6.02
C GLU A 225 25.34 24.24 -4.90
N LYS A 226 24.67 24.10 -3.73
CA LYS A 226 24.74 25.03 -2.57
C LYS A 226 24.46 26.50 -2.92
N ASN A 227 23.76 26.77 -4.01
CA ASN A 227 23.77 28.09 -4.63
C ASN A 227 22.69 29.06 -4.13
N LYS A 228 21.75 28.68 -3.25
CA LYS A 228 20.78 29.60 -2.62
C LYS A 228 19.96 28.97 -1.50
N VAL A 229 19.54 29.80 -0.54
CA VAL A 229 18.39 29.51 0.34
C VAL A 229 17.14 29.71 -0.54
N SER A 230 16.43 28.63 -0.83
CA SER A 230 15.18 28.62 -1.61
C SER A 230 14.07 27.99 -0.78
N ILE A 231 12.86 28.53 -0.91
CA ILE A 231 11.65 28.05 -0.22
C ILE A 231 11.31 26.62 -0.65
N LEU A 232 11.78 26.21 -1.84
CA LEU A 232 11.53 24.91 -2.42
C LEU A 232 12.33 23.78 -1.75
N ASN A 233 13.42 24.10 -1.03
CA ASN A 233 14.25 23.10 -0.34
C ASN A 233 13.51 22.42 0.83
N ASP A 234 12.48 23.08 1.38
CA ASP A 234 11.71 22.57 2.52
C ASP A 234 10.49 21.72 2.06
N ILE A 235 10.30 21.57 0.75
CA ILE A 235 9.17 20.81 0.21
C ILE A 235 9.52 19.32 0.17
N ASP A 236 8.68 18.51 0.81
CA ASP A 236 8.70 17.06 0.62
C ASP A 236 7.95 16.68 -0.67
N PHE A 237 8.67 16.24 -1.68
CA PHE A 237 8.10 15.87 -2.97
C PHE A 237 7.48 14.46 -3.02
N GLU A 238 7.65 13.63 -1.97
CA GLU A 238 7.02 12.29 -1.88
C GLU A 238 7.18 11.42 -3.16
N ILE A 239 8.34 11.53 -3.81
CA ILE A 239 8.59 10.97 -5.17
C ILE A 239 8.45 9.44 -5.21
N GLU A 240 8.62 8.75 -4.07
CA GLU A 240 8.44 7.30 -4.00
C GLU A 240 7.02 6.86 -4.40
N MET A 241 6.00 7.66 -4.07
CA MET A 241 4.60 7.41 -4.45
C MET A 241 4.45 7.36 -5.98
N MET A 242 5.09 8.30 -6.68
CA MET A 242 4.98 8.49 -8.12
C MET A 242 5.72 7.43 -8.94
N ARG A 243 6.74 6.76 -8.37
CA ARG A 243 7.54 5.74 -9.06
C ARG A 243 6.89 4.36 -9.08
N ASN A 244 6.04 4.04 -8.10
CA ASN A 244 5.38 2.73 -8.02
C ASN A 244 4.26 2.57 -9.04
N ASP A 245 3.59 3.65 -9.43
CA ASP A 245 2.59 3.67 -10.50
C ASP A 245 3.18 3.17 -11.84
N THR A 246 4.41 3.57 -12.16
CA THR A 246 5.10 3.19 -13.40
C THR A 246 5.47 1.71 -13.44
N ILE A 247 5.70 1.08 -12.27
CA ILE A 247 6.04 -0.34 -12.16
C ILE A 247 4.77 -1.19 -12.25
N ASN A 248 3.67 -0.79 -11.59
CA ASN A 248 2.41 -1.55 -11.62
C ASN A 248 1.78 -1.59 -13.01
N VAL A 249 1.72 -0.46 -13.73
CA VAL A 249 1.13 -0.41 -15.08
C VAL A 249 1.96 -1.23 -16.07
N ASN A 250 3.29 -1.07 -16.09
CA ASN A 250 4.15 -1.85 -16.99
C ASN A 250 4.17 -3.35 -16.66
N TYR A 251 4.06 -3.71 -15.37
CA TYR A 251 3.99 -5.11 -14.96
C TYR A 251 2.67 -5.76 -15.39
N ILE A 252 1.55 -5.07 -15.24
CA ILE A 252 0.22 -5.54 -15.67
C ILE A 252 0.15 -5.60 -17.20
N MET A 253 0.65 -4.59 -17.92
CA MET A 253 0.67 -4.57 -19.39
C MET A 253 1.57 -5.65 -20.00
N ASN A 254 2.65 -6.04 -19.32
CA ASN A 254 3.49 -7.16 -19.75
C ASN A 254 2.88 -8.55 -19.46
N ILE A 255 1.92 -8.64 -18.54
CA ILE A 255 1.16 -9.89 -18.27
C ILE A 255 -0.03 -10.01 -19.23
N LEU A 256 -0.60 -8.89 -19.69
CA LEU A 256 -1.77 -8.86 -20.57
C LEU A 256 -1.44 -8.93 -22.08
N ARG A 257 -0.16 -8.91 -22.48
CA ARG A 257 0.23 -9.25 -23.86
C ARG A 257 0.46 -10.76 -23.95
N PRO A 258 -0.43 -11.52 -24.61
CA PRO A 258 -0.10 -12.87 -25.02
C PRO A 258 1.04 -12.79 -26.06
N ASN A 259 1.97 -13.73 -26.02
CA ASN A 259 2.84 -13.98 -27.17
C ASN A 259 2.01 -14.32 -28.42
#